data_AF-A0A7L2IQ62-F1
#
_entry.id   AF-A0A7L2IQ62-F1
#
_cell.length_a   1.000
_cell.length_b   1.000
_cell.length_c   1.000
_cell.angle_alpha   90.00
_cell.angle_beta   90.00
_cell.angle_gamma   90.00
#
_symmetry.space_group_name_H-M   'P 1'
#
loop_
_entity.id
_entity.type
_entity.pdbx_description
1 polymer ?
#
loop_
_entity_poly.entity_id
_entity_poly.type
_entity_poly.pdbx_seq_one_letter_code
_entity_poly.pdbx_strand_id
1 'polypeptide(L)'
;HVSSVCRLFLSKKLKEVTDKKKNAILKDIDEKITRTAKELGYSLEQKTMKMKQRDKKVVTKAFHGAGLVVPVDKNDVGYRELPETNANLKKICKAIVDAPTDDERLKAFAPIQEMLTFVQFANDECDYGMGYELGMDLFCYGSHYFHKTVGQLLPLAYTLLKRNLFAEIIEVHLASRREEKVDQLVP
;
A
#
# COMPACT_ATOMS: atom_id res chain seq x y z
N HIS A 1 12.44 11.68 -4.79
CA HIS A 1 13.88 11.33 -4.82
C HIS A 1 14.32 10.99 -3.40
N VAL A 2 15.29 10.10 -3.22
CA VAL A 2 15.73 9.67 -1.88
C VAL A 2 16.29 10.84 -1.06
N SER A 3 16.94 11.81 -1.70
CA SER A 3 17.49 13.02 -1.06
C SER A 3 16.45 13.83 -0.28
N SER A 4 15.22 13.96 -0.80
CA SER A 4 14.15 14.68 -0.09
C SER A 4 13.69 13.92 1.16
N VAL A 5 13.63 12.58 1.09
CA VAL A 5 13.29 11.72 2.23
C VAL A 5 14.35 11.81 3.33
N CYS A 6 15.63 11.64 2.96
CA CYS A 6 16.75 11.77 3.90
C CYS A 6 16.76 13.14 4.58
N ARG A 7 16.56 14.22 3.80
CA ARG A 7 16.51 15.58 4.33
C ARG A 7 15.34 15.81 5.30
N LEU A 8 14.14 15.34 4.96
CA LEU A 8 12.96 15.49 5.83
C LEU A 8 13.14 14.71 7.14
N PHE A 9 13.73 13.52 7.06
CA PHE A 9 14.08 12.74 8.24
C PHE A 9 15.13 13.44 9.10
N LEU A 10 16.20 13.96 8.49
CA LEU A 10 17.24 14.74 9.16
C LEU A 10 16.68 15.99 9.83
N SER A 11 15.81 16.73 9.15
CA SER A 11 15.11 17.90 9.69
C SER A 11 14.28 17.56 10.93
N LYS A 12 13.64 16.38 10.96
CA LYS A 12 12.94 15.89 12.16
C LYS A 12 13.93 15.53 13.26
N LYS A 13 14.98 14.77 12.95
CA LYS A 13 15.99 14.33 13.92
C LYS A 13 16.77 15.48 14.55
N LEU A 14 17.07 16.54 13.79
CA LEU A 14 17.75 17.74 14.30
C LEU A 14 16.96 18.44 15.42
N LYS A 15 15.62 18.31 15.44
CA LYS A 15 14.77 18.84 16.52
C LYS A 15 14.76 17.96 17.77
N GLU A 16 15.06 16.67 17.61
CA GLU A 16 15.05 15.67 18.69
C GLU A 16 16.42 15.56 19.39
N VAL A 17 17.52 15.84 18.69
CA VAL A 17 18.89 15.65 19.19
C VAL A 17 19.39 16.88 19.96
N THR A 18 19.68 16.69 21.24
CA THR A 18 20.21 17.72 22.15
C THR A 18 21.75 17.78 22.20
N ASP A 19 22.44 16.71 21.80
CA ASP A 19 23.91 16.66 21.77
C ASP A 19 24.48 17.60 20.70
N LYS A 20 25.29 18.57 21.13
CA LYS A 20 25.84 19.63 20.26
C LYS A 20 26.75 19.08 19.16
N LYS A 21 27.55 18.04 19.44
CA LYS A 21 28.50 17.47 18.47
C LYS A 21 27.75 16.71 17.37
N LYS A 22 26.79 15.87 17.74
CA LYS A 22 25.90 15.16 16.80
C LYS A 22 25.08 16.14 15.98
N ASN A 23 24.55 17.20 16.59
CA ASN A 23 23.79 18.22 15.88
C ASN A 23 24.65 18.93 14.82
N ALA A 24 25.90 19.25 15.12
CA ALA A 24 26.84 19.83 14.14
C ALA A 24 27.09 18.88 12.95
N ILE A 25 27.30 17.58 13.21
CA ILE A 25 27.47 16.58 12.15
C ILE A 25 26.21 16.47 11.27
N LEU A 26 25.03 16.41 11.88
CA LEU A 26 23.77 16.32 11.12
C LEU A 26 23.51 17.55 10.26
N LYS A 27 23.93 18.75 10.71
CA LYS A 27 23.87 19.98 9.90
C LYS A 27 24.80 19.95 8.69
N ASP A 28 26.04 19.50 8.87
CA ASP A 28 26.99 19.33 7.75
C ASP A 28 26.43 18.33 6.71
N ILE A 29 25.80 17.24 7.16
CA ILE A 29 25.13 16.29 6.26
C ILE A 29 23.95 16.95 5.53
N ASP A 30 23.11 17.72 6.22
CA ASP A 30 21.97 18.44 5.62
C ASP A 30 22.44 19.43 4.54
N GLU A 31 23.52 20.16 4.79
CA GLU A 31 24.13 21.09 3.83
C GLU A 31 24.64 20.35 2.59
N LYS A 32 25.36 19.24 2.78
CA LYS A 32 25.84 18.39 1.67
C LYS A 32 24.69 17.84 0.83
N ILE A 33 23.65 17.29 1.47
CA ILE A 33 22.46 16.79 0.76
C ILE A 33 21.77 17.91 -0.01
N THR A 34 21.62 19.08 0.61
CA THR A 34 20.96 20.24 0.00
C THR A 34 21.73 20.74 -1.21
N ARG A 35 23.05 20.87 -1.10
CA ARG A 35 23.93 21.26 -2.21
C ARG A 35 23.86 20.27 -3.37
N THR A 36 24.05 18.97 -3.10
CA THR A 36 24.02 17.94 -4.14
C THR A 36 22.64 17.84 -4.81
N ALA A 37 21.55 17.96 -4.05
CA ALA A 37 20.21 17.98 -4.63
C ALA A 37 20.00 19.21 -5.53
N LYS A 38 20.53 20.38 -5.17
CA LYS A 38 20.47 21.58 -6.01
C LYS A 38 21.27 21.41 -7.29
N GLU A 39 22.50 20.89 -7.20
CA GLU A 39 23.38 20.61 -8.35
C GLU A 39 22.73 19.62 -9.33
N LEU A 40 22.05 18.59 -8.82
CA LEU A 40 21.33 17.59 -9.62
C LEU A 40 19.91 18.01 -10.02
N GLY A 41 19.45 19.20 -9.63
CA GLY A 41 18.10 19.70 -9.95
C GLY A 41 16.95 18.93 -9.28
N TYR A 42 17.21 18.24 -8.16
CA TYR A 42 16.19 17.50 -7.42
C TYR A 42 15.44 18.38 -6.42
N SER A 43 14.11 18.34 -6.50
CA SER A 43 13.25 18.96 -5.48
C SER A 43 13.40 18.24 -4.13
N LEU A 44 13.53 19.05 -3.08
CA LEU A 44 13.59 18.62 -1.68
C LEU A 44 12.25 18.78 -0.96
N GLU A 45 11.17 19.10 -1.68
CA GLU A 45 9.83 19.22 -1.12
C GLU A 45 9.30 17.86 -0.67
N GLN A 46 8.49 17.87 0.39
CA GLN A 46 7.75 16.69 0.83
C GLN A 46 6.73 16.22 -0.22
N LYS A 47 6.13 17.14 -0.97
CA LYS A 47 5.11 16.85 -1.96
C LYS A 47 5.30 17.66 -3.23
N THR A 48 5.97 17.04 -4.20
CA THR A 48 6.29 17.66 -5.50
C THR A 48 5.04 17.85 -6.37
N MET A 49 5.15 18.68 -7.41
CA MET A 49 4.07 18.87 -8.40
C MET A 49 3.65 17.57 -9.09
N LYS A 50 4.59 16.68 -9.41
CA LYS A 50 4.29 15.35 -9.99
C LYS A 50 3.48 14.48 -9.01
N MET A 51 3.78 14.55 -7.71
CA MET A 51 2.99 13.83 -6.68
C MET A 51 1.56 14.39 -6.58
N LYS A 52 1.40 15.72 -6.58
CA LYS A 52 0.06 16.36 -6.59
C LYS A 52 -0.73 16.00 -7.85
N GLN A 53 -0.08 15.93 -9.02
CA GLN A 53 -0.71 15.48 -10.26
C GLN A 53 -1.11 14.00 -10.21
N ARG A 54 -0.27 13.16 -9.60
CA ARG A 54 -0.58 11.74 -9.38
C ARG A 54 -1.77 11.57 -8.45
N ASP A 55 -1.90 12.39 -7.40
CA ASP A 55 -3.04 12.34 -6.46
C ASP A 55 -4.38 12.61 -7.13
N LYS A 56 -4.40 13.41 -8.21
CA LYS A 56 -5.61 13.61 -9.02
C LYS A 56 -6.05 12.36 -9.80
N LYS A 57 -5.16 11.38 -9.96
CA LYS A 57 -5.42 10.10 -10.64
C LYS A 57 -5.68 8.95 -9.65
N VAL A 58 -5.69 9.25 -8.35
CA VAL A 58 -5.94 8.24 -7.32
C VAL A 58 -7.43 7.94 -7.28
N VAL A 59 -7.80 6.67 -7.47
CA VAL A 59 -9.21 6.23 -7.48
C VAL A 59 -9.72 5.89 -6.07
N THR A 60 -8.83 5.38 -5.21
CA THR A 60 -9.09 5.14 -3.78
C THR A 60 -7.81 5.28 -2.97
N LYS A 61 -7.94 5.56 -1.68
CA LYS A 61 -6.79 5.62 -0.75
C LYS A 61 -6.34 4.26 -0.23
N ALA A 62 -7.23 3.27 -0.20
CA ALA A 62 -7.06 2.02 0.54
C ALA A 62 -6.67 2.26 2.02
N PHE A 63 -6.41 1.21 2.79
CA PHE A 63 -6.08 1.30 4.22
C PHE A 63 -4.72 1.96 4.48
N HIS A 64 -3.74 1.77 3.59
CA HIS A 64 -2.40 2.34 3.73
C HIS A 64 -2.31 3.83 3.38
N GLY A 65 -3.37 4.42 2.78
CA GLY A 65 -3.46 5.87 2.52
C GLY A 65 -2.58 6.41 1.39
N ALA A 66 -1.70 5.59 0.80
CA ALA A 66 -0.87 5.98 -0.34
C ALA A 66 -1.68 6.06 -1.65
N GLY A 67 -2.84 5.42 -1.69
CA GLY A 67 -3.78 5.42 -2.81
C GLY A 67 -3.38 4.58 -4.01
N LEU A 68 -4.40 4.14 -4.76
CA LEU A 68 -4.29 3.29 -5.93
C LEU A 68 -4.52 4.12 -7.19
N VAL A 69 -3.74 3.82 -8.24
CA VAL A 69 -3.92 4.38 -9.58
C VAL A 69 -4.09 3.20 -10.52
N VAL A 70 -5.21 3.18 -11.24
CA VAL A 70 -5.50 2.21 -12.30
C VAL A 70 -5.90 2.97 -13.56
N PRO A 71 -5.77 2.38 -14.75
CA PRO A 71 -6.35 2.97 -15.97
C PRO A 71 -7.86 3.09 -15.78
N VAL A 72 -8.41 4.27 -16.03
CA VAL A 72 -9.85 4.52 -16.11
C VAL A 72 -10.08 5.18 -17.47
N ASP A 73 -10.98 4.63 -18.26
CA ASP A 73 -11.29 5.14 -19.60
C ASP A 73 -12.25 6.35 -19.55
N LYS A 74 -12.74 6.78 -20.72
CA LYS A 74 -13.64 7.94 -20.80
C LYS A 74 -15.07 7.65 -20.35
N ASN A 75 -15.42 6.37 -20.18
CA ASN A 75 -16.73 5.89 -19.75
C ASN A 75 -16.68 5.47 -18.26
N ASP A 76 -15.65 5.88 -17.53
CA ASP A 76 -15.37 5.52 -16.14
C ASP A 76 -15.13 4.01 -15.90
N VAL A 77 -14.76 3.26 -16.94
CA VAL A 77 -14.41 1.83 -16.83
C VAL A 77 -12.95 1.67 -16.42
N GLY A 78 -12.72 0.89 -15.37
CA GLY A 78 -11.44 0.53 -14.79
C GLY A 78 -11.45 0.44 -13.25
N TYR A 79 -12.41 1.09 -12.60
CA TYR A 79 -12.58 1.08 -11.15
C TYR A 79 -14.04 1.33 -10.75
N ARG A 80 -14.51 0.56 -9.78
CA ARG A 80 -15.72 0.83 -9.00
C ARG A 80 -15.43 0.63 -7.52
N GLU A 81 -16.19 1.35 -6.68
CA GLU A 81 -16.02 1.31 -5.22
C GLU A 81 -16.49 -0.03 -4.62
N LEU A 82 -15.92 -0.39 -3.48
CA LEU A 82 -16.44 -1.48 -2.65
C LEU A 82 -17.83 -1.13 -2.11
N PRO A 83 -18.72 -2.12 -1.88
CA PRO A 83 -20.03 -1.87 -1.27
C PRO A 83 -19.93 -1.43 0.20
N GLU A 84 -18.73 -1.45 0.78
CA GLU A 84 -18.46 -1.11 2.17
C GLU A 84 -17.47 0.04 2.29
N THR A 85 -17.71 0.90 3.29
CA THR A 85 -16.74 1.94 3.64
C THR A 85 -15.51 1.34 4.32
N ASN A 86 -14.36 2.03 4.26
CA ASN A 86 -13.14 1.59 4.96
C ASN A 86 -13.36 1.36 6.47
N ALA A 87 -14.23 2.13 7.11
CA ALA A 87 -14.55 1.96 8.52
C ALA A 87 -15.33 0.66 8.77
N ASN A 88 -16.30 0.35 7.92
CA ASN A 88 -17.07 -0.90 8.03
C ASN A 88 -16.23 -2.12 7.65
N LEU A 89 -15.44 -2.04 6.58
CA LEU A 89 -14.55 -3.13 6.18
C LEU A 89 -13.57 -3.48 7.31
N LYS A 90 -13.04 -2.49 8.03
CA LYS A 90 -12.22 -2.74 9.25
C LYS A 90 -13.00 -3.44 10.36
N LYS A 91 -14.29 -3.13 10.55
CA LYS A 91 -15.14 -3.83 11.53
C LYS A 91 -15.40 -5.28 11.11
N ILE A 92 -15.67 -5.53 9.83
CA ILE A 92 -15.83 -6.89 9.28
C ILE A 92 -14.54 -7.68 9.50
N CYS A 93 -13.39 -7.11 9.14
CA CYS A 93 -12.09 -7.75 9.37
C CYS A 93 -11.85 -8.06 10.85
N LYS A 94 -12.20 -7.12 11.74
CA LYS A 94 -12.10 -7.31 13.20
C LYS A 94 -12.97 -8.47 13.69
N ALA A 95 -14.22 -8.54 13.25
CA ALA A 95 -15.12 -9.62 13.62
C ALA A 95 -14.58 -11.01 13.20
N ILE A 96 -13.94 -11.10 12.04
CA ILE A 96 -13.30 -12.33 11.56
C ILE A 96 -12.10 -12.72 12.43
N VAL A 97 -11.23 -11.74 12.73
CA VAL A 97 -10.00 -12.02 13.52
C VAL A 97 -10.32 -12.36 14.97
N ASP A 98 -11.31 -11.68 15.55
CA ASP A 98 -11.69 -11.86 16.96
C ASP A 98 -12.66 -13.02 17.17
N ALA A 99 -13.15 -13.67 16.11
CA ALA A 99 -14.08 -14.80 16.23
C ALA A 99 -13.46 -15.92 17.09
N PRO A 100 -14.16 -16.43 18.12
CA PRO A 100 -13.62 -17.38 19.09
C PRO A 100 -13.49 -18.80 18.52
N THR A 101 -14.26 -19.14 17.48
CA THR A 101 -14.27 -20.46 16.85
C THR A 101 -14.19 -20.34 15.33
N ASP A 102 -13.74 -21.40 14.66
CA ASP A 102 -13.66 -21.45 13.21
C ASP A 102 -15.05 -21.36 12.55
N ASP A 103 -16.09 -21.93 13.19
CA ASP A 103 -17.47 -21.86 12.72
C ASP A 103 -18.02 -20.42 12.77
N GLU A 104 -17.77 -19.70 13.86
CA GLU A 104 -18.14 -18.28 13.96
C GLU A 104 -17.35 -17.43 12.98
N ARG A 105 -16.06 -17.76 12.78
CA ARG A 105 -15.23 -17.07 11.79
C ARG A 105 -15.75 -17.28 10.38
N LEU A 106 -16.14 -18.50 10.02
CA LEU A 106 -16.71 -18.82 8.71
C LEU A 106 -17.98 -18.01 8.44
N LYS A 107 -18.86 -17.84 9.45
CA LYS A 107 -20.03 -16.97 9.36
C LYS A 107 -19.64 -15.50 9.20
N ALA A 108 -18.66 -15.03 9.96
CA ALA A 108 -18.14 -13.67 9.88
C ALA A 108 -17.47 -13.36 8.52
N PHE A 109 -17.04 -14.38 7.77
CA PHE A 109 -16.51 -14.24 6.42
C PHE A 109 -17.58 -14.00 5.34
N ALA A 110 -18.87 -14.18 5.63
CA ALA A 110 -19.93 -14.04 4.63
C ALA A 110 -19.90 -12.70 3.85
N PRO A 111 -19.71 -11.52 4.48
CA PRO A 111 -19.60 -10.26 3.75
C PRO A 111 -18.38 -10.20 2.82
N ILE A 112 -17.26 -10.84 3.19
CA ILE A 112 -16.08 -10.93 2.32
C ILE A 112 -16.40 -11.80 1.09
N GLN A 113 -17.12 -12.91 1.26
CA GLN A 113 -17.51 -13.78 0.13
C GLN A 113 -18.46 -13.07 -0.84
N GLU A 114 -19.38 -12.26 -0.33
CA GLU A 114 -20.24 -11.41 -1.15
C GLU A 114 -19.43 -10.38 -1.95
N MET A 115 -18.50 -9.67 -1.29
CA MET A 115 -17.60 -8.75 -1.99
C MET A 115 -16.71 -9.44 -3.03
N LEU A 116 -16.25 -10.67 -2.78
CA LEU A 116 -15.51 -11.46 -3.78
C LEU A 116 -16.35 -11.73 -5.03
N THR A 117 -17.66 -11.99 -4.85
CA THR A 117 -18.59 -12.19 -5.96
C THR A 117 -18.75 -10.90 -6.78
N PHE A 118 -18.92 -9.76 -6.12
CA PHE A 118 -18.95 -8.47 -6.81
C PHE A 118 -17.65 -8.13 -7.53
N VAL A 119 -16.50 -8.51 -6.96
CA VAL A 119 -15.20 -8.35 -7.63
C VAL A 119 -15.13 -9.19 -8.91
N GLN A 120 -15.72 -10.39 -8.97
CA GLN A 120 -15.75 -11.16 -10.21
C GLN A 120 -16.57 -10.45 -11.28
N PHE A 121 -17.77 -9.94 -10.93
CA PHE A 121 -18.56 -9.13 -11.87
C PHE A 121 -17.80 -7.89 -12.33
N ALA A 122 -17.11 -7.20 -11.42
CA ALA A 122 -16.27 -6.06 -11.76
C ALA A 122 -15.14 -6.45 -12.73
N ASN A 123 -14.49 -7.60 -12.52
CA ASN A 123 -13.45 -8.08 -13.43
C ASN A 123 -13.99 -8.39 -14.83
N ASP A 124 -15.14 -9.04 -14.93
CA ASP A 124 -15.79 -9.32 -16.23
C ASP A 124 -16.14 -8.02 -16.97
N GLU A 125 -16.49 -6.97 -16.22
CA GLU A 125 -16.79 -5.61 -16.72
C GLU A 125 -15.54 -4.70 -16.80
N CYS A 126 -14.34 -5.26 -16.68
CA CYS A 126 -13.04 -4.58 -16.77
C CYS A 126 -12.72 -3.56 -15.65
N ASP A 127 -13.49 -3.55 -14.56
CA ASP A 127 -13.26 -2.76 -13.35
C ASP A 127 -12.29 -3.43 -12.37
N TYR A 128 -11.09 -3.74 -12.86
CA TYR A 128 -10.05 -4.48 -12.12
C TYR A 128 -9.59 -3.77 -10.83
N GLY A 129 -9.82 -2.46 -10.74
CA GLY A 129 -9.48 -1.66 -9.56
C GLY A 129 -10.21 -2.08 -8.27
N MET A 130 -11.42 -2.64 -8.37
CA MET A 130 -12.21 -3.07 -7.21
C MET A 130 -11.54 -4.25 -6.48
N GLY A 131 -11.17 -5.29 -7.23
CA GLY A 131 -10.44 -6.44 -6.69
C GLY A 131 -9.06 -6.06 -6.15
N TYR A 132 -8.41 -5.09 -6.80
CA TYR A 132 -7.15 -4.54 -6.33
C TYR A 132 -7.31 -3.85 -4.96
N GLU A 133 -8.33 -3.00 -4.78
CA GLU A 133 -8.61 -2.35 -3.50
C GLU A 133 -8.91 -3.34 -2.39
N LEU A 134 -9.86 -4.25 -2.59
CA LEU A 134 -10.22 -5.23 -1.56
C LEU A 134 -9.03 -6.08 -1.13
N GLY A 135 -8.25 -6.57 -2.09
CA GLY A 135 -7.06 -7.36 -1.81
C GLY A 135 -6.02 -6.56 -1.02
N MET A 136 -5.84 -5.28 -1.35
CA MET A 136 -4.88 -4.40 -0.67
C MET A 136 -5.33 -4.06 0.75
N ASP A 137 -6.62 -3.82 0.97
CA ASP A 137 -7.17 -3.53 2.29
C ASP A 137 -7.04 -4.73 3.23
N LEU A 138 -7.37 -5.93 2.75
CA LEU A 138 -7.17 -7.18 3.50
C LEU A 138 -5.69 -7.46 3.79
N PHE A 139 -4.80 -7.20 2.82
CA PHE A 139 -3.36 -7.31 3.01
C PHE A 139 -2.84 -6.35 4.09
N CYS A 140 -3.30 -5.09 4.06
CA CYS A 140 -2.96 -4.06 5.03
C CYS A 140 -3.56 -4.29 6.41
N TYR A 141 -4.69 -5.00 6.51
CA TYR A 141 -5.22 -5.42 7.79
C TYR A 141 -4.26 -6.38 8.51
N GLY A 142 -3.58 -7.25 7.74
CA GLY A 142 -2.38 -7.95 8.21
C GLY A 142 -2.62 -9.30 8.91
N SER A 143 -3.85 -9.79 8.98
CA SER A 143 -4.14 -11.10 9.58
C SER A 143 -3.92 -12.26 8.60
N HIS A 144 -3.36 -13.36 9.10
CA HIS A 144 -3.11 -14.57 8.32
C HIS A 144 -4.40 -15.22 7.78
N TYR A 145 -5.55 -15.00 8.44
CA TYR A 145 -6.86 -15.48 7.96
C TYR A 145 -7.22 -14.93 6.57
N PHE A 146 -6.64 -13.80 6.16
CA PHE A 146 -6.90 -13.20 4.85
C PHE A 146 -5.91 -13.62 3.77
N HIS A 147 -4.81 -14.31 4.09
CA HIS A 147 -3.75 -14.59 3.12
C HIS A 147 -4.27 -15.35 1.89
N LYS A 148 -5.18 -16.31 2.07
CA LYS A 148 -5.79 -17.04 0.95
C LYS A 148 -6.61 -16.11 0.05
N THR A 149 -7.44 -15.26 0.63
CA THR A 149 -8.26 -14.28 -0.10
C THR A 149 -7.39 -13.26 -0.83
N VAL A 150 -6.36 -12.73 -0.17
CA VAL A 150 -5.40 -11.79 -0.78
C VAL A 150 -4.66 -12.46 -1.93
N GLY A 151 -4.25 -13.73 -1.78
CA GLY A 151 -3.59 -14.52 -2.82
C GLY A 151 -4.49 -14.85 -4.02
N GLN A 152 -5.82 -14.76 -3.87
CA GLN A 152 -6.75 -14.86 -5.00
C GLN A 152 -6.95 -13.50 -5.69
N LEU A 153 -7.04 -12.42 -4.92
CA LEU A 153 -7.37 -11.09 -5.44
C LEU A 153 -6.17 -10.37 -6.07
N LEU A 154 -5.06 -10.23 -5.33
CA LEU A 154 -3.96 -9.36 -5.74
C LEU A 154 -3.20 -9.89 -6.96
N PRO A 155 -2.80 -11.17 -7.05
CA PRO A 155 -2.14 -11.69 -8.24
C PRO A 155 -2.99 -11.54 -9.51
N LEU A 156 -4.29 -11.84 -9.42
CA LEU A 156 -5.23 -11.69 -10.53
C LEU A 156 -5.38 -10.22 -10.94
N ALA A 157 -5.66 -9.32 -10.00
CA ALA A 157 -5.82 -7.90 -10.28
C ALA A 157 -4.55 -7.30 -10.89
N TYR A 158 -3.36 -7.66 -10.39
CA TYR A 158 -2.10 -7.22 -10.98
C TYR A 158 -1.92 -7.76 -12.40
N THR A 159 -2.26 -9.02 -12.66
CA THR A 159 -2.17 -9.63 -13.99
C THR A 159 -3.09 -8.94 -14.99
N LEU A 160 -4.36 -8.71 -14.62
CA LEU A 160 -5.35 -7.99 -15.44
C LEU A 160 -4.91 -6.54 -15.73
N LEU A 161 -4.26 -5.89 -14.76
CA LEU A 161 -3.66 -4.56 -14.91
C LEU A 161 -2.30 -4.57 -15.63
N LYS A 162 -1.82 -5.73 -16.10
CA LYS A 162 -0.51 -5.92 -16.76
C LYS A 162 0.68 -5.52 -15.88
N ARG A 163 0.63 -5.88 -14.60
CA ARG A 163 1.62 -5.61 -13.55
C ARG A 163 2.20 -6.90 -12.98
N ASN A 164 2.57 -7.85 -13.83
CA ASN A 164 2.92 -9.23 -13.46
C ASN A 164 4.00 -9.33 -12.37
N LEU A 165 5.01 -8.46 -12.39
CA LEU A 165 6.03 -8.43 -11.32
C LEU A 165 5.43 -8.19 -9.93
N PHE A 166 4.35 -7.42 -9.82
CA PHE A 166 3.68 -7.23 -8.53
C PHE A 166 2.87 -8.45 -8.10
N ALA A 167 2.36 -9.25 -9.05
CA ALA A 167 1.75 -10.55 -8.76
C ALA A 167 2.78 -11.51 -8.17
N GLU A 168 3.96 -11.63 -8.78
CA GLU A 168 5.06 -12.44 -8.26
C GLU A 168 5.51 -11.99 -6.86
N ILE A 169 5.70 -10.68 -6.66
CA ILE A 169 6.09 -10.12 -5.36
C ILE A 169 5.08 -10.46 -4.28
N ILE A 170 3.77 -10.30 -4.54
CA ILE A 170 2.76 -10.56 -3.51
C ILE A 170 2.64 -12.06 -3.20
N GLU A 171 2.78 -12.94 -4.20
CA GLU A 171 2.76 -14.39 -4.00
C GLU A 171 3.92 -14.83 -3.10
N VAL A 172 5.14 -14.41 -3.41
CA VAL A 172 6.34 -14.71 -2.60
C VAL A 172 6.20 -14.12 -1.20
N HIS A 173 5.70 -12.88 -1.09
CA HIS A 173 5.52 -12.22 0.21
C HIS A 173 4.49 -12.95 1.07
N LEU A 174 3.34 -13.36 0.52
CA LEU A 174 2.33 -14.09 1.29
C LEU A 174 2.81 -15.49 1.70
N ALA A 175 3.61 -16.15 0.87
CA ALA A 175 4.20 -17.45 1.19
C ALA A 175 5.20 -17.39 2.36
N SER A 176 5.89 -16.25 2.53
CA SER A 176 6.90 -16.06 3.58
C SER A 176 6.80 -14.67 4.22
N ARG A 177 5.64 -14.35 4.81
CA ARG A 177 5.40 -13.09 5.52
C ARG A 177 5.95 -13.14 6.96
N ARG A 178 7.28 -13.14 7.09
CA ARG A 178 8.01 -13.21 8.38
C ARG A 178 8.34 -11.81 8.92
N GLU A 179 8.45 -11.69 10.24
CA GLU A 179 8.91 -10.45 10.90
C GLU A 179 10.44 -10.28 10.86
N GLU A 180 11.18 -11.38 10.74
CA GLU A 180 12.65 -11.36 10.64
C GLU A 180 13.10 -11.04 9.20
N LYS A 181 13.78 -9.91 9.06
CA LYS A 181 14.01 -9.21 7.78
C LYS A 181 15.47 -8.87 7.56
N VAL A 182 16.31 -9.84 7.20
CA VAL A 182 17.39 -9.59 6.23
C VAL A 182 17.72 -10.91 5.56
N ASP A 183 17.32 -11.08 4.29
CA ASP A 183 18.00 -12.06 3.44
C ASP A 183 19.38 -11.50 3.14
N GLN A 184 20.37 -11.92 3.92
CA GLN A 184 21.77 -11.69 3.58
C GLN A 184 22.14 -12.77 2.57
N LEU A 185 22.65 -12.36 1.39
CA LEU A 185 23.36 -13.29 0.53
C LEU A 185 24.47 -13.91 1.39
N VAL A 186 24.35 -15.20 1.67
CA VAL A 186 25.46 -15.95 2.29
C VAL A 186 26.64 -15.82 1.30
N PRO A 187 27.82 -15.36 1.74
CA PRO A 187 28.97 -15.20 0.86
C PRO A 187 29.39 -16.51 0.18
#